data_AF-A0A9N7MQY1-F1
#
_entry.id   AF-A0A9N7MQY1-F1
#
_cell.length_a   1.000
_cell.length_b   1.000
_cell.length_c   1.000
_cell.angle_alpha   90.00
_cell.angle_beta   90.00
_cell.angle_gamma   90.00
#
_symmetry.space_group_name_H-M   'P 1'
#
loop_
_entity.id
_entity.type
_entity.pdbx_description
1 polymer ?
#
loop_
_entity_poly.entity_id
_entity_poly.type
_entity_poly.pdbx_seq_one_letter_code
_entity_poly.pdbx_strand_id
1 'polypeptide(L)'
;MKSWSREVWSRESNWIGYVAVASEEGRAVLGRRDILVAWRGTIRTLEWMNDFEFASVSAPEIFRGDVGPKVHLGWYSVYTSDDPKSPFNKTSARDQVLTEVNRLVELPRVGDDKFRKFFSTLQDICVLRVRNARDVVPTYPFVGYSDVGQELAIDTEKSGYLKGFSGNLDTWHSLEIYLHGVAGTQGSRGGFRLEVERDIALVNKHLDGLKDEHCVPVGWWCERNKGMVQKEDGSWELVDHEDDVEF
;
A
#
# COMPACT_ATOMS: atom_id res chain seq x y z
N MET A 1 -5.74 13.70 -12.60
CA MET A 1 -6.17 15.11 -12.71
C MET A 1 -6.90 15.43 -11.41
N LYS A 2 -6.52 16.47 -10.64
CA LYS A 2 -7.34 16.90 -9.49
C LYS A 2 -8.61 17.54 -10.06
N SER A 3 -9.77 16.91 -9.86
CA SER A 3 -11.05 17.58 -10.04
C SER A 3 -11.19 18.63 -8.94
N TRP A 4 -11.43 19.89 -9.33
CA TRP A 4 -11.68 21.01 -8.42
C TRP A 4 -13.18 21.30 -8.28
N SER A 5 -14.05 20.34 -8.65
CA SER A 5 -15.49 20.48 -8.53
C SER A 5 -15.95 20.38 -7.08
N ARG A 6 -17.03 21.10 -6.74
CA ARG A 6 -17.73 21.02 -5.44
C ARG A 6 -18.53 19.71 -5.26
N GLU A 7 -18.66 18.92 -6.33
CA GLU A 7 -19.39 17.64 -6.39
C GLU A 7 -18.40 16.46 -6.31
N VAL A 8 -17.56 16.42 -5.27
CA VAL A 8 -16.70 15.26 -5.01
C VAL A 8 -17.54 14.13 -4.42
N TRP A 9 -17.37 12.90 -4.92
CA TRP A 9 -18.09 11.70 -4.45
C TRP A 9 -18.02 11.48 -2.92
N SER A 10 -16.94 11.91 -2.27
CA SER A 10 -16.86 12.17 -0.83
C SER A 10 -15.83 13.27 -0.53
N ARG A 11 -16.11 14.13 0.45
CA ARG A 11 -15.22 15.25 0.84
C ARG A 11 -14.21 14.86 1.93
N GLU A 12 -14.50 13.80 2.68
CA GLU A 12 -13.76 13.43 3.90
C GLU A 12 -13.32 11.96 3.89
N SER A 13 -13.76 11.16 2.91
CA SER A 13 -13.43 9.74 2.78
C SER A 13 -12.62 9.48 1.51
N ASN A 14 -11.67 8.55 1.58
CA ASN A 14 -10.95 8.04 0.42
C ASN A 14 -10.86 6.51 0.51
N TRP A 15 -10.86 5.84 -0.65
CA TRP A 15 -10.50 4.43 -0.71
C TRP A 15 -9.07 4.23 -0.20
N ILE A 16 -8.90 3.33 0.77
CA ILE A 16 -7.66 3.14 1.54
C ILE A 16 -7.09 1.71 1.46
N GLY A 17 -7.74 0.80 0.72
CA GLY A 17 -7.27 -0.56 0.58
C GLY A 17 -8.38 -1.57 0.33
N TYR A 18 -8.01 -2.84 0.33
CA TYR A 18 -8.95 -3.96 0.20
C TYR A 18 -8.51 -5.17 1.04
N VAL A 19 -9.47 -6.07 1.28
CA VAL A 19 -9.24 -7.39 1.87
C VAL A 19 -9.56 -8.44 0.80
N ALA A 20 -8.71 -9.43 0.65
CA ALA A 20 -8.89 -10.53 -0.30
C ALA A 20 -8.52 -11.86 0.35
N VAL A 21 -9.08 -12.96 -0.17
CA VAL A 21 -8.73 -14.32 0.26
C VAL A 21 -8.38 -15.16 -0.96
N ALA A 22 -7.36 -16.01 -0.84
CA ALA A 22 -6.98 -16.92 -1.90
C ALA A 22 -8.15 -17.83 -2.31
N SER A 23 -8.36 -17.99 -3.62
CA SER A 23 -9.26 -19.00 -4.16
C SER A 23 -8.75 -20.41 -3.84
N GLU A 24 -9.52 -21.45 -4.16
CA GLU A 24 -9.06 -22.84 -3.96
C GLU A 24 -7.81 -23.17 -4.78
N GLU A 25 -7.72 -22.64 -6.00
CA GLU A 25 -6.53 -22.77 -6.85
C GLU A 25 -5.34 -22.03 -6.22
N GLY A 26 -5.55 -20.81 -5.73
CA GLY A 26 -4.53 -20.03 -5.02
C GLY A 26 -4.05 -20.75 -3.75
N ARG A 27 -4.98 -21.32 -2.98
CA ARG A 27 -4.69 -22.13 -1.78
C ARG A 27 -3.85 -23.36 -2.11
N ALA A 28 -4.12 -24.03 -3.23
CA ALA A 28 -3.34 -25.18 -3.67
C ALA A 28 -1.89 -24.80 -4.01
N VAL A 29 -1.67 -23.63 -4.62
CA VAL A 29 -0.32 -23.11 -4.93
C VAL A 29 0.40 -22.63 -3.66
N LEU A 30 -0.30 -21.91 -2.78
CA LEU A 30 0.28 -21.34 -1.56
C LEU A 30 0.47 -22.37 -0.43
N GLY A 31 -0.19 -23.53 -0.52
CA GLY A 31 -0.19 -24.58 0.51
C GLY A 31 -1.01 -24.23 1.76
N ARG A 32 -1.67 -23.07 1.78
CA ARG A 32 -2.49 -22.56 2.89
C ARG A 32 -3.47 -21.51 2.37
N ARG A 33 -4.50 -21.22 3.16
CA ARG A 33 -5.50 -20.19 2.83
C ARG A 33 -5.00 -18.84 3.34
N ASP A 34 -4.55 -17.99 2.42
CA ASP A 34 -4.04 -16.66 2.75
C ASP A 34 -5.16 -15.62 2.65
N ILE A 35 -5.31 -14.83 3.72
CA ILE A 35 -6.11 -13.61 3.74
C ILE A 35 -5.13 -12.44 3.62
N LEU A 36 -5.28 -11.64 2.58
CA LEU A 36 -4.48 -10.46 2.29
C LEU A 36 -5.26 -9.21 2.71
N VAL A 37 -4.63 -8.33 3.48
CA VAL A 37 -5.09 -6.96 3.69
C VAL A 37 -4.08 -6.03 3.03
N ALA A 38 -4.49 -5.32 1.99
CA ALA A 38 -3.63 -4.42 1.23
C ALA A 38 -4.04 -2.97 1.49
N TRP A 39 -3.17 -2.22 2.18
CA TRP A 39 -3.36 -0.79 2.42
C TRP A 39 -2.80 0.04 1.26
N ARG A 40 -3.56 1.05 0.83
CA ARG A 40 -3.15 2.00 -0.19
C ARG A 40 -2.06 2.92 0.35
N GLY A 41 -0.96 3.03 -0.39
CA GLY A 41 0.13 3.98 -0.10
C GLY A 41 -0.17 5.43 -0.49
N THR A 42 0.77 6.33 -0.19
CA THR A 42 0.65 7.76 -0.45
C THR A 42 0.98 8.10 -1.92
N ILE A 43 0.19 9.00 -2.54
CA ILE A 43 0.40 9.49 -3.92
C ILE A 43 1.18 10.83 -3.96
N ARG A 44 1.47 11.44 -2.80
CA ARG A 44 2.03 12.81 -2.72
C ARG A 44 3.56 12.85 -2.70
N THR A 45 4.09 13.78 -3.49
CA THR A 45 5.49 14.22 -3.61
C THR A 45 6.06 14.67 -2.25
N LEU A 46 7.36 14.45 -2.03
CA LEU A 46 8.11 14.73 -0.79
C LEU A 46 7.97 16.14 -0.18
N GLU A 47 7.34 17.10 -0.88
CA GLU A 47 6.99 18.42 -0.34
C GLU A 47 6.22 18.33 1.00
N TRP A 48 5.50 17.23 1.25
CA TRP A 48 4.79 17.01 2.52
C TRP A 48 5.71 16.93 3.75
N MET A 49 7.00 16.56 3.60
CA MET A 49 7.89 16.35 4.74
C MET A 49 8.13 17.61 5.59
N ASN A 50 7.94 18.79 5.01
CA ASN A 50 8.06 20.06 5.71
C ASN A 50 6.77 20.48 6.43
N ASP A 51 5.62 19.94 6.02
CA ASP A 51 4.28 20.38 6.46
C ASP A 51 3.63 19.46 7.50
N PHE A 52 4.18 18.26 7.74
CA PHE A 52 3.61 17.33 8.71
C PHE A 52 4.07 17.62 10.14
N GLU A 53 3.10 17.83 11.03
CA GLU A 53 3.31 17.66 12.46
C GLU A 53 3.44 16.16 12.78
N PHE A 54 4.67 15.70 13.03
CA PHE A 54 4.98 14.31 13.41
C PHE A 54 4.61 13.99 14.88
N ALA A 55 3.46 14.47 15.34
CA ALA A 55 3.01 14.33 16.72
C ALA A 55 2.76 12.85 17.06
N SER A 56 3.26 12.42 18.22
CA SER A 56 2.97 11.10 18.77
C SER A 56 1.83 11.18 19.78
N VAL A 57 0.86 10.28 19.69
CA VAL A 57 -0.30 10.21 20.61
C VAL A 57 -0.45 8.81 21.21
N SER A 58 -0.98 8.72 22.42
CA SER A 58 -1.35 7.43 23.03
C SER A 58 -2.53 6.81 22.26
N ALA A 59 -2.52 5.49 22.09
CA ALA A 59 -3.53 4.76 21.32
C ALA A 59 -4.22 3.64 22.12
N PRO A 60 -4.90 3.97 23.24
CA PRO A 60 -5.50 2.97 24.12
C PRO A 60 -6.58 2.11 23.42
N GLU A 61 -7.27 2.64 22.40
CA GLU A 61 -8.26 1.90 21.60
C GLU A 61 -7.63 0.72 20.84
N ILE A 62 -6.36 0.87 20.43
CA ILE A 62 -5.59 -0.16 19.72
C ILE A 62 -4.94 -1.09 20.73
N PHE A 63 -4.34 -0.54 21.79
CA PHE A 63 -3.54 -1.28 22.77
C PHE A 63 -4.33 -1.69 24.03
N ARG A 64 -5.63 -1.98 23.88
CA ARG A 64 -6.50 -2.58 24.94
C ARG A 64 -6.49 -1.80 26.25
N GLY A 65 -6.51 -0.47 26.18
CA GLY A 65 -6.52 0.43 27.34
C GLY A 65 -5.14 0.86 27.83
N ASP A 66 -4.05 0.31 27.28
CA ASP A 66 -2.70 0.77 27.61
C ASP A 66 -2.43 2.15 27.00
N VAL A 67 -2.08 3.11 27.86
CA VAL A 67 -1.76 4.50 27.49
C VAL A 67 -0.27 4.75 27.29
N GLY A 68 0.58 3.77 27.61
CA GLY A 68 2.03 3.83 27.47
C GLY A 68 2.49 3.87 26.00
N PRO A 69 2.03 2.93 25.14
CA PRO A 69 2.37 2.94 23.71
C PRO A 69 1.87 4.20 23.01
N LYS A 70 2.75 4.77 22.18
CA LYS A 70 2.44 5.94 21.36
C LYS A 70 2.64 5.63 19.88
N VAL A 71 1.82 6.25 19.04
CA VAL A 71 1.83 6.11 17.58
C VAL A 71 1.74 7.48 16.92
N HIS A 72 2.08 7.55 15.63
CA HIS A 72 1.97 8.79 14.86
C HIS A 72 0.52 9.23 14.71
N LEU A 73 0.22 10.50 15.00
CA LEU A 73 -1.13 11.07 14.99
C LEU A 73 -1.84 10.89 13.66
N GLY A 74 -1.16 11.18 12.54
CA GLY A 74 -1.74 11.03 11.21
C GLY A 74 -2.15 9.59 10.90
N TRP A 75 -1.33 8.61 11.32
CA TRP A 75 -1.65 7.19 11.10
C TRP A 75 -2.76 6.72 12.03
N TYR A 76 -2.75 7.19 13.28
CA TYR A 76 -3.83 6.92 14.23
C TYR A 76 -5.17 7.41 13.68
N SER A 77 -5.23 8.67 13.22
CA SER A 77 -6.46 9.25 12.66
C SER A 77 -6.94 8.49 11.43
N VAL A 78 -6.07 8.21 10.45
CA VAL A 78 -6.48 7.42 9.27
C VAL A 78 -7.03 6.04 9.65
N TYR A 79 -6.49 5.43 10.71
CA TYR A 79 -6.85 4.08 11.12
C TYR A 79 -8.13 4.02 11.96
N THR A 80 -8.39 5.02 12.81
CA THR A 80 -9.48 4.98 13.82
C THR A 80 -10.62 5.97 13.58
N SER A 81 -10.46 6.99 12.73
CA SER A 81 -11.53 7.97 12.49
C SER A 81 -12.72 7.36 11.72
N ASP A 82 -13.93 7.74 12.10
CA ASP A 82 -15.19 7.45 11.42
C ASP A 82 -16.01 8.72 11.18
N ASP A 83 -17.00 8.61 10.29
CA ASP A 83 -18.02 9.64 10.09
C ASP A 83 -19.39 8.95 9.93
N PRO A 84 -20.25 8.98 10.97
CA PRO A 84 -21.59 8.39 10.92
C PRO A 84 -22.49 8.98 9.83
N LYS A 85 -22.19 10.18 9.31
CA LYS A 85 -22.95 10.83 8.24
C LYS A 85 -22.49 10.43 6.85
N SER A 86 -21.29 9.86 6.73
CA SER A 86 -20.77 9.37 5.46
C SER A 86 -21.41 8.03 5.10
N PRO A 87 -21.74 7.79 3.83
CA PRO A 87 -22.17 6.47 3.39
C PRO A 87 -21.02 5.45 3.40
N PHE A 88 -19.74 5.90 3.39
CA PHE A 88 -18.56 5.04 3.15
C PHE A 88 -17.76 4.71 4.42
N ASN A 89 -17.63 5.62 5.38
CA ASN A 89 -16.83 5.42 6.60
C ASN A 89 -17.66 5.58 7.88
N LYS A 90 -18.85 4.96 7.89
CA LYS A 90 -19.71 4.87 9.11
C LYS A 90 -18.99 4.21 10.29
N THR A 91 -18.02 3.36 9.97
CA THR A 91 -17.08 2.74 10.92
C THR A 91 -15.66 3.00 10.45
N SER A 92 -14.72 2.94 11.40
CA SER A 92 -13.30 3.19 11.12
C SER A 92 -12.70 2.16 10.15
N ALA A 93 -11.60 2.52 9.48
CA ALA A 93 -10.88 1.59 8.62
C ALA A 93 -10.41 0.34 9.39
N ARG A 94 -9.98 0.51 10.64
CA ARG A 94 -9.68 -0.59 11.57
C ARG A 94 -10.86 -1.54 11.72
N ASP A 95 -12.04 -1.03 12.04
CA ASP A 95 -13.18 -1.88 12.36
C ASP A 95 -13.72 -2.58 11.12
N GLN A 96 -13.67 -1.93 9.95
CA GLN A 96 -14.00 -2.55 8.67
C GLN A 96 -13.09 -3.76 8.38
N VAL A 97 -11.77 -3.58 8.51
CA VAL A 97 -10.78 -4.66 8.30
C VAL A 97 -10.94 -5.78 9.32
N LEU A 98 -11.07 -5.45 10.61
CA LEU A 98 -11.25 -6.46 11.66
C LEU A 98 -12.53 -7.27 11.45
N THR A 99 -13.62 -6.61 11.06
CA THR A 99 -14.89 -7.27 10.77
C THR A 99 -14.74 -8.24 9.61
N GLU A 100 -14.13 -7.81 8.51
CA GLU A 100 -13.99 -8.63 7.31
C GLU A 100 -13.00 -9.78 7.49
N VAL A 101 -11.86 -9.56 8.15
CA VAL A 101 -10.92 -10.62 8.48
C VAL A 101 -11.55 -11.66 9.39
N ASN A 102 -12.28 -11.24 10.43
CA ASN A 102 -12.99 -12.18 11.31
C ASN A 102 -14.02 -13.00 10.52
N ARG A 103 -14.80 -12.35 9.66
CA ARG A 103 -15.76 -13.03 8.77
C ARG A 103 -15.06 -14.07 7.89
N LEU A 104 -13.95 -13.70 7.24
CA LEU A 104 -13.20 -14.60 6.37
C LEU A 104 -12.55 -15.76 7.12
N VAL A 105 -12.03 -15.53 8.34
CA VAL A 105 -11.50 -16.59 9.21
C VAL A 105 -12.61 -17.56 9.63
N GLU A 106 -13.83 -17.06 9.86
CA GLU A 106 -14.99 -17.87 10.26
C GLU A 106 -15.65 -18.64 9.08
N LEU A 107 -15.36 -18.26 7.83
CA LEU A 107 -15.83 -18.91 6.61
C LEU A 107 -14.79 -19.91 6.07
N PRO A 108 -15.05 -21.22 5.91
CA PRO A 108 -16.03 -22.11 6.56
C PRO A 108 -15.53 -22.62 7.92
N ARG A 109 -16.41 -23.15 8.79
CA ARG A 109 -16.08 -23.66 10.14
C ARG A 109 -14.87 -24.60 10.12
N VAL A 110 -13.68 -24.07 10.44
CA VAL A 110 -12.41 -24.82 10.45
C VAL A 110 -12.21 -25.60 11.75
N GLY A 111 -12.99 -25.32 12.79
CA GLY A 111 -12.89 -25.99 14.08
C GLY A 111 -13.99 -25.61 15.07
N ASP A 112 -13.96 -26.24 16.25
CA ASP A 112 -14.89 -26.05 17.36
C ASP A 112 -14.52 -24.84 18.25
N ASP A 113 -15.24 -24.65 19.36
CA ASP A 113 -14.96 -23.57 20.32
C ASP A 113 -13.53 -23.64 20.92
N LYS A 114 -12.89 -24.81 20.92
CA LYS A 114 -11.50 -24.96 21.36
C LYS A 114 -10.54 -24.45 20.31
N PHE A 115 -10.80 -24.70 19.02
CA PHE A 115 -10.05 -24.08 17.92
C PHE A 115 -10.14 -22.56 17.97
N ARG A 116 -11.33 -21.99 18.19
CA ARG A 116 -11.51 -20.53 18.38
C ARG A 116 -10.68 -19.98 19.54
N LYS A 117 -10.70 -20.67 20.70
CA LYS A 117 -9.90 -20.29 21.88
C LYS A 117 -8.40 -20.39 21.61
N PHE A 118 -7.94 -21.46 20.96
CA PHE A 118 -6.54 -21.63 20.55
C PHE A 118 -6.09 -20.55 19.56
N PHE A 119 -6.88 -20.26 18.52
CA PHE A 119 -6.59 -19.21 17.56
C PHE A 119 -6.44 -17.84 18.24
N SER A 120 -7.29 -17.55 19.23
CA SER A 120 -7.22 -16.31 20.02
C SER A 120 -5.95 -16.21 20.89
N THR A 121 -5.21 -17.31 21.06
CA THR A 121 -3.92 -17.34 21.79
C THR A 121 -2.69 -17.26 20.89
N LEU A 122 -2.84 -17.36 19.56
CA LEU A 122 -1.72 -17.25 18.63
C LEU A 122 -1.23 -15.80 18.58
N GLN A 123 0.02 -15.59 18.99
CA GLN A 123 0.74 -14.31 18.86
C GLN A 123 1.98 -14.52 18.01
N ASP A 124 1.79 -14.71 16.71
CA ASP A 124 2.90 -14.81 15.76
C ASP A 124 2.79 -13.69 14.73
N ILE A 125 3.21 -12.49 15.10
CA ILE A 125 3.34 -11.37 14.16
C ILE A 125 4.76 -11.39 13.60
N CYS A 126 4.88 -11.65 12.31
CA CYS A 126 6.13 -11.46 11.57
C CYS A 126 6.01 -10.21 10.70
N VAL A 127 6.90 -9.24 10.90
CA VAL A 127 6.99 -8.03 10.07
C VAL A 127 8.28 -8.09 9.29
N LEU A 128 8.19 -7.98 7.96
CA LEU A 128 9.34 -7.79 7.08
C LEU A 128 9.22 -6.41 6.44
N ARG A 129 10.24 -5.58 6.63
CA ARG A 129 10.32 -4.24 6.07
C ARG A 129 11.40 -4.21 4.99
N VAL A 130 11.01 -3.94 3.76
CA VAL A 130 11.96 -3.71 2.67
C VAL A 130 12.42 -2.26 2.75
N ARG A 131 13.74 -2.01 2.72
CA ARG A 131 14.31 -0.66 2.76
C ARG A 131 15.26 -0.46 1.59
N ASN A 132 14.98 0.55 0.78
CA ASN A 132 15.88 0.95 -0.29
C ASN A 132 16.96 1.91 0.25
N ALA A 133 18.23 1.63 -0.01
CA ALA A 133 19.38 2.30 0.61
C ALA A 133 19.38 3.83 0.46
N ARG A 134 18.82 4.34 -0.64
CA ARG A 134 18.72 5.78 -0.94
C ARG A 134 17.37 6.41 -0.65
N ASP A 135 16.37 5.59 -0.34
CA ASP A 135 15.08 6.09 0.07
C ASP A 135 15.14 6.56 1.53
N VAL A 136 14.95 7.87 1.72
CA VAL A 136 14.98 8.50 3.04
C VAL A 136 13.62 8.48 3.71
N VAL A 137 12.52 8.22 2.99
CA VAL A 137 11.16 8.25 3.56
C VAL A 137 11.02 7.32 4.77
N PRO A 138 11.53 6.07 4.74
CA PRO A 138 11.42 5.16 5.90
C PRO A 138 12.22 5.62 7.13
N THR A 139 13.03 6.66 7.04
CA THR A 139 13.77 7.23 8.19
C THR A 139 13.00 8.33 8.92
N TYR A 140 11.85 8.75 8.38
CA TYR A 140 10.97 9.72 9.02
C TYR A 140 9.90 9.02 9.87
N PRO A 141 9.58 9.55 11.06
CA PRO A 141 10.20 10.74 11.67
C PRO A 141 11.55 10.40 12.30
N PHE A 142 12.56 11.24 12.09
CA PHE A 142 13.96 10.94 12.48
C PHE A 142 14.20 10.75 13.98
N VAL A 143 13.31 11.25 14.85
CA VAL A 143 13.47 11.25 16.30
C VAL A 143 12.17 10.85 16.97
N GLY A 144 12.26 10.02 18.01
CA GLY A 144 11.13 9.66 18.87
C GLY A 144 10.27 8.49 18.36
N TYR A 145 10.65 7.86 17.26
CA TYR A 145 10.00 6.67 16.70
C TYR A 145 10.98 5.50 16.63
N SER A 146 10.44 4.28 16.60
CA SER A 146 11.22 3.05 16.53
C SER A 146 10.66 2.12 15.46
N ASP A 147 11.56 1.52 14.69
CA ASP A 147 11.22 0.52 13.69
C ASP A 147 10.85 -0.82 14.35
N VAL A 148 9.96 -1.58 13.72
CA VAL A 148 9.54 -2.92 14.14
C VAL A 148 9.70 -3.92 13.01
N GLY A 149 10.04 -5.17 13.35
CA GLY A 149 10.23 -6.25 12.38
C GLY A 149 11.67 -6.46 11.92
N GLN A 150 11.83 -7.37 10.96
CA GLN A 150 13.10 -7.63 10.29
C GLN A 150 13.23 -6.74 9.05
N GLU A 151 14.44 -6.24 8.80
CA GLU A 151 14.72 -5.43 7.61
C GLU A 151 15.32 -6.29 6.48
N LEU A 152 14.77 -6.15 5.28
CA LEU A 152 15.39 -6.56 4.04
C LEU A 152 15.94 -5.33 3.32
N ALA A 153 17.25 -5.14 3.40
CA ALA A 153 17.93 -4.05 2.72
C ALA A 153 18.10 -4.35 1.21
N ILE A 154 17.70 -3.40 0.38
CA ILE A 154 17.94 -3.39 -1.07
C ILE A 154 18.69 -2.12 -1.45
N ASP A 155 19.39 -2.17 -2.59
CA ASP A 155 20.13 -1.01 -3.10
C ASP A 155 19.92 -0.92 -4.62
N THR A 156 18.96 -0.08 -5.00
CA THR A 156 18.56 0.07 -6.40
C THR A 156 19.59 0.84 -7.25
N GLU A 157 20.56 1.54 -6.64
CA GLU A 157 21.63 2.20 -7.41
C GLU A 157 22.55 1.19 -8.09
N LYS A 158 22.59 -0.04 -7.60
CA LYS A 158 23.36 -1.13 -8.22
C LYS A 158 22.73 -1.62 -9.52
N SER A 159 21.48 -1.26 -9.80
CA SER A 159 20.78 -1.67 -11.02
C SER A 159 21.36 -0.98 -12.25
N GLY A 160 21.81 -1.78 -13.22
CA GLY A 160 22.21 -1.27 -14.54
C GLY A 160 21.07 -0.66 -15.36
N TYR A 161 19.81 -0.91 -14.99
CA TYR A 161 18.62 -0.47 -15.73
C TYR A 161 18.10 0.92 -15.34
N LEU A 162 18.38 1.33 -14.10
CA LEU A 162 17.79 2.53 -13.52
C LEU A 162 18.64 3.76 -13.80
N LYS A 163 17.98 4.90 -13.94
CA LYS A 163 18.63 6.21 -13.88
C LYS A 163 19.24 6.40 -12.48
N GLY A 164 20.40 7.06 -12.42
CA GLY A 164 20.96 7.55 -11.16
C GLY A 164 20.11 8.68 -10.57
N PHE A 165 20.57 9.28 -9.48
CA PHE A 165 19.86 10.42 -8.88
C PHE A 165 19.67 11.57 -9.88
N SER A 166 18.42 11.85 -10.24
CA SER A 166 18.02 12.90 -11.19
C SER A 166 17.59 14.20 -10.50
N GLY A 167 17.77 14.32 -9.18
CA GLY A 167 17.25 15.44 -8.38
C GLY A 167 15.85 15.19 -7.81
N ASN A 168 15.15 14.13 -8.23
CA ASN A 168 13.86 13.74 -7.69
C ASN A 168 13.98 12.53 -6.74
N LEU A 169 13.89 12.81 -5.44
CA LEU A 169 13.91 11.81 -4.37
C LEU A 169 12.69 10.87 -4.39
N ASP A 170 11.56 11.27 -4.99
CA ASP A 170 10.37 10.42 -5.11
C ASP A 170 10.67 9.15 -5.94
N THR A 171 11.68 9.23 -6.81
CA THR A 171 12.09 8.09 -7.66
C THR A 171 12.46 6.88 -6.81
N TRP A 172 13.23 7.06 -5.73
CA TRP A 172 13.66 5.94 -4.90
C TRP A 172 12.55 5.40 -4.00
N HIS A 173 11.51 6.20 -3.76
CA HIS A 173 10.36 5.85 -2.94
C HIS A 173 9.24 5.14 -3.72
N SER A 174 9.37 5.00 -5.03
CA SER A 174 8.37 4.33 -5.86
C SER A 174 8.29 2.83 -5.58
N LEU A 175 7.07 2.31 -5.41
CA LEU A 175 6.83 0.87 -5.24
C LEU A 175 7.43 0.04 -6.38
N GLU A 176 7.33 0.50 -7.62
CA GLU A 176 7.85 -0.24 -8.78
C GLU A 176 9.39 -0.31 -8.77
N ILE A 177 10.06 0.70 -8.18
CA ILE A 177 11.51 0.73 -7.94
C ILE A 177 11.89 -0.24 -6.81
N TYR A 178 11.09 -0.30 -5.75
CA TYR A 178 11.27 -1.30 -4.68
C TYR A 178 11.13 -2.73 -5.20
N LEU A 179 10.08 -3.01 -5.97
CA LEU A 179 9.84 -4.33 -6.55
C LEU A 179 10.91 -4.70 -7.57
N HIS A 180 11.40 -3.76 -8.37
CA HIS A 180 12.59 -3.95 -9.22
C HIS A 180 13.83 -4.29 -8.39
N GLY A 181 14.04 -3.57 -7.28
CA GLY A 181 15.11 -3.83 -6.33
C GLY A 181 15.05 -5.23 -5.73
N VAL A 182 13.88 -5.66 -5.25
CA VAL A 182 13.65 -7.02 -4.72
C VAL A 182 13.88 -8.08 -5.78
N ALA A 183 13.44 -7.84 -7.02
CA ALA A 183 13.61 -8.78 -8.13
C ALA A 183 15.08 -9.02 -8.51
N GLY A 184 15.98 -8.06 -8.25
CA GLY A 184 17.37 -8.15 -8.69
C GLY A 184 18.47 -7.98 -7.63
N THR A 185 18.12 -7.73 -6.37
CA THR A 185 19.10 -7.59 -5.29
C THR A 185 19.88 -8.89 -5.09
N GLN A 186 21.19 -8.77 -4.89
CA GLN A 186 22.07 -9.90 -4.59
C GLN A 186 22.48 -9.94 -3.11
N GLY A 187 21.82 -9.12 -2.28
CA GLY A 187 22.05 -9.02 -0.85
C GLY A 187 23.48 -8.59 -0.51
N SER A 188 24.06 -9.21 0.51
CA SER A 188 25.42 -8.92 0.99
C SER A 188 26.52 -9.23 -0.04
N ARG A 189 26.24 -10.03 -1.07
CA ARG A 189 27.19 -10.32 -2.15
C ARG A 189 27.47 -9.10 -3.02
N GLY A 190 26.58 -8.11 -3.02
CA GLY A 190 26.67 -6.94 -3.88
C GLY A 190 26.38 -7.23 -5.35
N GLY A 191 26.31 -6.15 -6.15
CA GLY A 191 25.84 -6.22 -7.54
C GLY A 191 24.31 -6.27 -7.67
N PHE A 192 23.85 -6.44 -8.91
CA PHE A 192 22.44 -6.50 -9.26
C PHE A 192 22.24 -7.42 -10.47
N ARG A 193 21.26 -8.32 -10.39
CA ARG A 193 20.83 -9.19 -11.49
C ARG A 193 19.42 -9.68 -11.20
N LEU A 194 18.51 -9.50 -12.14
CA LEU A 194 17.14 -10.01 -12.04
C LEU A 194 17.17 -11.55 -11.92
N GLU A 195 16.61 -12.07 -10.83
CA GLU A 195 16.45 -13.52 -10.57
C GLU A 195 15.03 -14.00 -10.91
N VAL A 196 14.14 -13.08 -11.27
CA VAL A 196 12.78 -13.37 -11.71
C VAL A 196 12.48 -12.61 -13.01
N GLU A 197 11.60 -13.16 -13.83
CA GLU A 197 11.12 -12.53 -15.06
C GLU A 197 10.15 -11.39 -14.72
N ARG A 198 10.70 -10.24 -14.33
CA ARG A 198 9.95 -9.01 -14.08
C ARG A 198 10.23 -8.00 -15.18
N ASP A 199 9.18 -7.54 -15.84
CA ASP A 199 9.30 -6.52 -16.88
C ASP A 199 9.80 -5.19 -16.28
N ILE A 200 10.90 -4.69 -16.81
CA ILE A 200 11.49 -3.43 -16.38
C ILE A 200 10.58 -2.24 -16.70
N ALA A 201 9.72 -2.32 -17.72
CA ALA A 201 8.83 -1.24 -18.14
C ALA A 201 7.88 -0.78 -17.01
N LEU A 202 7.57 -1.67 -16.06
CA LEU A 202 6.79 -1.36 -14.86
C LEU A 202 7.41 -0.23 -14.02
N VAL A 203 8.74 -0.06 -14.05
CA VAL A 203 9.42 1.05 -13.36
C VAL A 203 8.86 2.40 -13.80
N ASN A 204 8.62 2.60 -15.10
CA ASN A 204 8.15 3.87 -15.65
C ASN A 204 6.64 4.07 -15.56
N LYS A 205 5.91 3.22 -14.80
CA LYS A 205 4.45 3.29 -14.68
C LYS A 205 3.96 4.70 -14.32
N HIS A 206 4.62 5.36 -13.38
CA HIS A 206 4.25 6.71 -12.91
C HIS A 206 5.41 7.71 -12.88
N LEU A 207 6.58 7.32 -13.38
CA LEU A 207 7.81 8.11 -13.24
C LEU A 207 8.75 7.90 -14.42
N ASP A 208 9.87 8.64 -14.42
CA ASP A 208 10.97 8.50 -15.36
C ASP A 208 12.19 7.86 -14.68
N GLY A 209 12.14 6.54 -14.48
CA GLY A 209 13.10 5.82 -13.63
C GLY A 209 14.08 4.94 -14.39
N LEU A 210 13.73 4.51 -15.60
CA LEU A 210 14.58 3.72 -16.48
C LEU A 210 15.51 4.62 -17.30
N LYS A 211 16.69 4.10 -17.62
CA LYS A 211 17.58 4.75 -18.59
C LYS A 211 16.91 4.88 -19.95
N ASP A 212 17.19 5.99 -20.64
CA ASP A 212 16.55 6.32 -21.93
C ASP A 212 16.85 5.30 -23.02
N GLU A 213 17.97 4.57 -22.93
CA GLU A 213 18.35 3.50 -23.86
C GLU A 213 17.35 2.34 -23.92
N HIS A 214 16.49 2.20 -22.89
CA HIS A 214 15.43 1.20 -22.86
C HIS A 214 14.16 1.64 -23.61
N CYS A 215 14.07 2.89 -24.07
CA CYS A 215 12.97 3.42 -24.91
C CYS A 215 11.57 3.22 -24.32
N VAL A 216 11.44 3.14 -22.99
CA VAL A 216 10.14 3.00 -22.31
C VAL A 216 9.56 4.39 -22.03
N PRO A 217 8.31 4.70 -22.46
CA PRO A 217 7.70 6.00 -22.21
C PRO A 217 7.60 6.34 -20.72
N VAL A 218 7.84 7.61 -20.39
CA VAL A 218 7.75 8.15 -19.03
C VAL A 218 6.30 8.18 -18.57
N GLY A 219 6.03 7.75 -17.33
CA GLY A 219 4.72 7.88 -16.69
C GLY A 219 3.59 7.33 -17.55
N TRP A 220 3.81 6.16 -18.16
CA TRP A 220 2.95 5.65 -19.23
C TRP A 220 1.56 5.21 -18.75
N TRP A 221 1.39 4.94 -17.45
CA TRP A 221 0.10 4.49 -16.94
C TRP A 221 -0.92 5.62 -16.95
N CYS A 222 -1.94 5.44 -17.79
CA CYS A 222 -3.14 6.23 -17.79
C CYS A 222 -4.31 5.38 -18.30
N GLU A 223 -5.51 5.68 -17.80
CA GLU A 223 -6.73 5.12 -18.39
C GLU A 223 -6.80 5.51 -19.87
N ARG A 224 -7.37 4.62 -20.69
CA ARG A 224 -7.59 4.93 -22.11
C ARG A 224 -8.41 6.21 -22.21
N ASN A 225 -7.92 7.18 -22.98
CA ASN A 225 -8.51 8.52 -23.10
C ASN A 225 -8.78 9.19 -21.73
N LYS A 226 -8.03 8.84 -20.69
CA LYS A 226 -8.23 9.28 -19.30
C LYS A 226 -9.63 8.96 -18.74
N GLY A 227 -10.22 7.83 -19.15
CA GLY A 227 -11.55 7.38 -18.72
C GLY A 227 -12.69 7.93 -19.58
N MET A 228 -12.41 8.73 -20.60
CA MET A 228 -13.43 9.22 -21.52
C MET A 228 -13.86 8.11 -22.49
N VAL A 229 -15.16 7.81 -22.52
CA VAL A 229 -15.78 6.80 -23.38
C VAL A 229 -16.81 7.45 -24.29
N GLN A 230 -16.71 7.17 -25.59
CA GLN A 230 -17.71 7.61 -26.57
C GLN A 230 -18.93 6.68 -26.54
N LYS A 231 -20.11 7.27 -26.44
CA LYS A 231 -21.41 6.57 -26.47
C LYS A 231 -21.88 6.35 -27.90
N GLU A 232 -22.91 5.51 -28.05
CA GLU A 232 -23.51 5.19 -29.36
C GLU A 232 -24.10 6.41 -30.08
N ASP A 233 -24.57 7.42 -29.33
CA ASP A 233 -25.09 8.68 -29.87
C ASP A 233 -23.99 9.68 -30.27
N GLY A 234 -22.71 9.29 -30.12
CA GLY A 234 -21.54 10.10 -30.43
C GLY A 234 -21.09 11.04 -29.31
N SER A 235 -21.83 11.15 -28.20
CA SER A 235 -21.44 11.92 -27.02
C SER A 235 -20.27 11.25 -26.28
N TRP A 236 -19.58 12.03 -25.44
CA TRP A 236 -18.47 11.54 -24.61
C TRP A 236 -18.81 11.72 -23.14
N GLU A 237 -18.61 10.66 -22.37
CA GLU A 237 -18.83 10.65 -20.92
C GLU A 237 -17.54 10.22 -20.21
N LEU A 238 -17.30 10.78 -19.03
CA LEU A 238 -16.24 10.32 -18.13
C LEU A 238 -16.76 9.08 -17.39
N VAL A 239 -16.16 7.93 -17.68
CA VAL A 239 -16.42 6.66 -17.01
C VAL A 239 -15.12 6.22 -16.36
N ASP A 240 -14.79 6.83 -15.23
CA ASP A 240 -13.58 6.59 -14.44
C ASP A 240 -13.86 5.90 -13.10
N HIS A 241 -15.07 5.37 -12.94
CA HIS A 241 -15.55 4.62 -11.79
C HIS A 241 -16.42 3.46 -12.27
N GLU A 242 -16.18 2.26 -11.74
CA GLU A 242 -17.08 1.12 -11.87
C GLU A 242 -17.93 1.02 -10.61
N ASP A 243 -19.25 0.88 -10.77
CA ASP A 243 -20.12 0.64 -9.61
C ASP A 243 -19.87 -0.77 -9.07
N ASP A 244 -19.40 -0.86 -7.82
CA ASP A 244 -19.28 -2.13 -7.12
C ASP A 244 -20.67 -2.74 -6.94
N VAL A 245 -20.95 -3.84 -7.66
CA VAL A 245 -22.19 -4.61 -7.51
C VAL A 245 -22.10 -5.35 -6.17
N GLU A 246 -22.99 -5.04 -5.23
CA GLU A 246 -23.08 -5.76 -3.96
C GLU A 246 -23.24 -7.28 -4.22
N PHE A 247 -22.32 -8.09 -3.68
CA PHE A 247 -22.35 -9.56 -3.71
C PHE A 247 -22.93 -10.14 -2.41
#